data_AF-A0A1D5RLY7-F1
#
_entry.id   AF-A0A1D5RLY7-F1
#
_cell.length_a   1.000
_cell.length_b   1.000
_cell.length_c   1.000
_cell.angle_alpha   90.00
_cell.angle_beta   90.00
_cell.angle_gamma   90.00
#
_symmetry.space_group_name_H-M   'P 1'
#
loop_
_entity.id
_entity.type
_entity.pdbx_description
1 polymer ?
#
loop_
_entity_poly.entity_id
_entity_poly.type
_entity_poly.pdbx_seq_one_letter_code
_entity_poly.pdbx_strand_id
1 'polypeptide(L)'
;MLKALWHGIYMPKEKRARFSELWRTIMDIDLDGKPQTTKNVFSEFSSAGLVDITNDPDFNGIYDEDMNEDPTYEPNSPEEKAVFMKYAESIMMKLTFSTVQIQQHENIFIFETAYWLSNAIKYNQDYLDICTYQRLQK
;
A
#
# COMPACT_ATOMS: atom_id res chain seq x y z
N MET A 1 2.88 12.01 -4.51
CA MET A 1 2.17 11.65 -3.25
C MET A 1 1.03 10.68 -3.59
N LEU A 2 1.26 9.38 -3.39
CA LEU A 2 0.28 8.32 -3.63
C LEU A 2 -0.91 8.53 -2.67
N LYS A 3 -2.10 8.83 -3.21
CA LYS A 3 -3.34 8.94 -2.42
C LYS A 3 -4.34 7.81 -2.72
N ALA A 4 -3.88 6.76 -3.39
CA ALA A 4 -4.65 5.56 -3.65
C ALA A 4 -3.64 4.47 -3.98
N LEU A 5 -3.00 3.91 -2.94
CA LEU A 5 -2.36 2.60 -3.04
C LEU A 5 -3.41 1.64 -2.49
N TRP A 6 -3.98 0.81 -3.36
CA TRP A 6 -4.86 -0.27 -2.93
C TRP A 6 -4.31 -1.56 -3.54
N HIS A 7 -3.81 -2.47 -2.69
CA HIS A 7 -3.24 -3.74 -3.12
C HIS A 7 -2.21 -3.62 -4.27
N GLY A 8 -1.29 -2.64 -4.17
CA GLY A 8 -0.21 -2.49 -5.18
C GLY A 8 -0.62 -1.73 -6.43
N ILE A 9 -1.86 -1.26 -6.47
CA ILE A 9 -2.35 -0.50 -7.60
C ILE A 9 -2.41 0.96 -7.22
N TYR A 10 -1.88 1.83 -8.09
CA TYR A 10 -2.00 3.27 -7.92
C TYR A 10 -2.39 4.00 -9.20
N MET A 11 -2.95 5.20 -9.03
CA MET A 11 -3.23 6.10 -10.14
C MET A 11 -2.50 7.44 -9.94
N PRO A 12 -1.73 7.93 -10.92
CA PRO A 12 -1.09 9.26 -10.88
C PRO A 12 -2.12 10.39 -10.68
N LYS A 13 -1.74 11.45 -9.97
CA LYS A 13 -2.67 12.52 -9.56
C LYS A 13 -3.36 13.17 -10.77
N GLU A 14 -2.64 13.30 -11.87
CA GLU A 14 -3.06 13.92 -13.12
C GLU A 14 -4.14 13.08 -13.83
N LYS A 15 -4.15 11.76 -13.61
CA LYS A 15 -5.10 10.82 -14.23
C LYS A 15 -6.34 10.56 -13.36
N ARG A 16 -6.30 10.85 -12.05
CA ARG A 16 -7.38 10.57 -11.09
C ARG A 16 -8.69 11.28 -11.41
N ALA A 17 -8.65 12.59 -11.68
CA ALA A 17 -9.86 13.40 -11.89
C ALA A 17 -10.64 12.93 -13.14
N ARG A 18 -9.90 12.67 -14.23
CA ARG A 18 -10.47 12.11 -15.46
C ARG A 18 -11.03 10.71 -15.24
N PHE A 19 -10.31 9.87 -14.51
CA PHE A 19 -10.78 8.52 -14.23
C PHE A 19 -12.09 8.50 -13.42
N SER A 20 -12.21 9.31 -12.36
CA SER A 20 -13.43 9.37 -11.53
C SER A 20 -14.69 9.74 -12.30
N GLU A 21 -14.53 10.50 -13.39
CA GLU A 21 -15.61 10.91 -14.29
C GLU A 21 -15.87 9.86 -15.38
N LEU A 22 -14.81 9.21 -15.89
CA LEU A 22 -14.89 8.34 -17.07
C LEU A 22 -15.20 6.88 -16.74
N TRP A 23 -14.83 6.36 -15.57
CA TRP A 23 -14.93 4.92 -15.30
C TRP A 23 -16.37 4.39 -15.40
N ARG A 24 -17.37 5.19 -15.02
CA ARG A 24 -18.80 4.82 -15.14
C ARG A 24 -19.24 4.69 -16.59
N THR A 25 -18.73 5.56 -17.47
CA THR A 25 -18.99 5.51 -18.90
C THR A 25 -18.23 4.35 -19.55
N ILE A 26 -16.98 4.13 -19.16
CA ILE A 26 -16.16 3.02 -19.66
C ILE A 26 -16.79 1.67 -19.30
N MET A 27 -17.33 1.56 -18.09
CA MET A 27 -17.95 0.35 -17.55
C MET A 27 -19.45 0.23 -17.83
N ASP A 28 -20.04 1.17 -18.59
CA ASP A 28 -21.47 1.24 -18.91
C ASP A 28 -22.34 0.86 -17.70
N ILE A 29 -22.13 1.58 -16.60
CA ILE A 29 -22.78 1.30 -15.32
C ILE A 29 -24.25 1.69 -15.40
N ASP A 30 -25.15 0.74 -15.17
CA ASP A 30 -26.58 1.00 -15.12
C ASP A 30 -27.02 1.74 -13.84
N LEU A 31 -28.31 2.06 -13.76
CA LEU A 31 -28.91 2.73 -12.60
C LEU A 31 -28.82 1.93 -11.29
N ASP A 32 -28.60 0.61 -11.37
CA ASP A 32 -28.42 -0.30 -10.24
C ASP A 32 -26.93 -0.46 -9.85
N GLY A 33 -26.02 0.22 -10.54
CA GLY A 33 -24.58 0.18 -10.28
C GLY A 33 -23.87 -1.04 -10.88
N LYS A 34 -24.52 -1.79 -11.78
CA LYS A 34 -23.93 -2.97 -12.42
C LYS A 34 -23.31 -2.61 -13.77
N PRO A 35 -22.07 -3.09 -14.03
CA PRO A 35 -21.44 -2.90 -15.33
C PRO A 35 -22.13 -3.74 -16.40
N GLN A 36 -22.54 -3.10 -17.50
CA GLN A 36 -23.20 -3.75 -18.63
C GLN A 36 -22.21 -4.13 -19.75
N THR A 37 -20.91 -3.92 -19.54
CA THR A 37 -19.87 -4.33 -20.50
C THR A 37 -19.42 -5.77 -20.27
N THR A 38 -19.14 -6.49 -21.37
CA THR A 38 -18.41 -7.76 -21.34
C THR A 38 -16.88 -7.59 -21.25
N LYS A 39 -16.40 -6.34 -21.22
CA LYS A 39 -14.98 -6.02 -21.21
C LYS A 39 -14.37 -6.27 -19.84
N ASN A 40 -13.10 -6.63 -19.85
CA ASN A 40 -12.35 -6.87 -18.62
C ASN A 40 -12.06 -5.54 -17.92
N VAL A 41 -12.60 -5.39 -16.69
CA VAL A 41 -12.45 -4.19 -15.84
C VAL A 41 -10.99 -3.77 -15.68
N PHE A 42 -10.08 -4.73 -15.47
CA PHE A 42 -8.66 -4.45 -15.25
C PHE A 42 -8.00 -3.86 -16.49
N SER A 43 -8.33 -4.38 -17.68
CA SER A 43 -7.79 -3.88 -18.95
C SER A 43 -8.20 -2.43 -19.22
N GLU A 44 -9.46 -2.10 -18.94
CA GLU A 44 -10.01 -0.76 -19.11
C GLU A 44 -9.43 0.23 -18.08
N PHE A 45 -9.29 -0.20 -16.83
CA PHE A 45 -8.72 0.68 -15.79
C PHE A 45 -7.22 0.91 -16.03
N SER A 46 -6.49 -0.12 -16.45
CA SER A 46 -5.08 0.01 -16.86
C SER A 46 -4.91 0.97 -18.03
N SER A 47 -5.77 0.87 -19.04
CA SER A 47 -5.80 1.79 -20.19
C SER A 47 -6.11 3.23 -19.77
N ALA A 48 -6.97 3.41 -18.77
CA ALA A 48 -7.26 4.72 -18.18
C ALA A 48 -6.13 5.27 -17.28
N GLY A 49 -5.04 4.50 -17.10
CA GLY A 49 -3.82 4.91 -16.42
C GLY A 49 -3.74 4.49 -14.96
N LEU A 50 -4.48 3.45 -14.58
CA LEU A 50 -4.19 2.65 -13.40
C LEU A 50 -2.85 1.95 -13.63
N VAL A 51 -1.95 2.01 -12.65
CA VAL A 51 -0.62 1.41 -12.72
C VAL A 51 -0.53 0.35 -11.64
N ASP A 52 -0.16 -0.86 -12.06
CA ASP A 52 0.24 -1.91 -11.14
C ASP A 52 1.72 -1.70 -10.79
N ILE A 53 1.99 -1.52 -9.49
CA ILE A 53 3.30 -1.22 -8.94
C ILE A 53 4.25 -2.41 -9.06
N THR A 54 3.75 -3.64 -9.26
CA THR A 54 4.61 -4.82 -9.46
C THR A 54 5.40 -4.75 -10.77
N ASN A 55 4.95 -3.94 -11.73
CA ASN A 55 5.71 -3.66 -12.96
C ASN A 55 6.89 -2.72 -12.73
N ASP A 56 6.94 -2.05 -11.58
CA ASP A 56 8.09 -1.23 -11.20
C ASP A 56 9.18 -2.15 -10.65
N PRO A 57 10.38 -2.18 -11.25
CA PRO A 57 11.49 -3.03 -10.80
C PRO A 57 11.85 -2.84 -9.33
N ASP A 58 11.66 -1.62 -8.79
CA ASP A 58 11.95 -1.30 -7.39
C ASP A 58 10.98 -2.01 -6.42
N PHE A 59 9.83 -2.46 -6.93
CA PHE A 59 8.80 -3.18 -6.21
C PHE A 59 8.66 -4.63 -6.69
N ASN A 60 9.67 -5.17 -7.37
CA ASN A 60 9.68 -6.58 -7.73
C ASN A 60 9.68 -7.45 -6.46
N GLY A 61 8.81 -8.46 -6.42
CA GLY A 61 8.70 -9.40 -5.30
C GLY A 61 8.03 -8.86 -4.04
N ILE A 62 7.36 -7.70 -4.08
CA ILE A 62 6.62 -7.16 -2.91
C ILE A 62 5.43 -8.04 -2.47
N TYR A 63 5.02 -8.97 -3.33
CA TYR A 63 3.98 -9.97 -3.06
C TYR A 63 4.52 -11.40 -3.08
N ASP A 64 5.84 -11.57 -3.17
CA ASP A 64 6.42 -12.90 -3.03
C ASP A 64 6.01 -13.45 -1.67
N GLU A 65 5.69 -14.74 -1.64
CA GLU A 65 5.20 -15.40 -0.43
C GLU A 65 6.18 -15.16 0.71
N ASP A 66 5.63 -14.71 1.83
CA ASP A 66 6.38 -14.52 3.05
C ASP A 66 7.12 -15.83 3.34
N MET A 67 8.45 -15.76 3.44
CA MET A 67 9.33 -16.91 3.69
C MET A 67 9.22 -17.36 5.15
N ASN A 68 7.99 -17.47 5.64
CA ASN A 68 7.71 -17.98 6.96
C ASN A 68 7.95 -19.49 6.93
N GLU A 69 8.92 -19.95 7.72
CA GLU A 69 9.35 -21.35 7.77
C GLU A 69 8.26 -22.29 8.32
N ASP A 70 7.16 -21.75 8.82
CA ASP A 70 6.01 -22.50 9.33
C ASP A 70 5.07 -22.92 8.17
N PRO A 71 5.00 -24.22 7.84
CA PRO A 71 4.15 -24.74 6.76
C PRO A 71 2.65 -24.65 7.06
N THR A 72 2.28 -24.26 8.28
CA THR A 72 0.88 -24.04 8.69
C THR A 72 0.47 -22.56 8.66
N TYR A 73 1.41 -21.66 8.38
CA TYR A 73 1.12 -20.24 8.29
C TYR A 73 0.41 -19.91 6.98
N GLU A 74 -0.89 -19.57 7.08
CA GLU A 74 -1.67 -19.05 5.97
C GLU A 74 -1.97 -17.55 6.21
N PRO A 75 -1.14 -16.62 5.67
CA PRO A 75 -1.30 -15.17 5.90
C PRO A 75 -2.64 -14.63 5.39
N ASN A 76 -3.24 -15.33 4.43
CA ASN A 76 -4.51 -14.96 3.80
C ASN A 76 -5.74 -15.59 4.48
N SER A 77 -5.55 -16.37 5.55
CA SER A 77 -6.64 -17.00 6.29
C SER A 77 -7.59 -15.95 6.90
N PRO A 78 -8.88 -16.26 7.04
CA PRO A 78 -9.83 -15.39 7.73
C PRO A 78 -9.37 -15.02 9.16
N GLU A 79 -8.71 -15.95 9.83
CA GLU A 79 -8.19 -15.81 11.20
C GLU A 79 -7.08 -14.76 11.27
N GLU A 80 -6.06 -14.85 10.39
CA GLU A 80 -4.98 -13.86 10.33
C GLU A 80 -5.52 -12.46 9.98
N LYS A 81 -6.44 -12.40 9.01
CA LYS A 81 -7.12 -11.15 8.66
C LYS A 81 -7.89 -10.56 9.83
N ALA A 82 -8.60 -11.38 10.60
CA ALA A 82 -9.34 -10.93 11.78
C ALA A 82 -8.41 -10.40 12.87
N VAL A 83 -7.27 -11.08 13.11
CA VAL A 83 -6.25 -10.63 14.06
C VAL A 83 -5.64 -9.30 13.61
N PHE A 84 -5.21 -9.20 12.35
CA PHE A 84 -4.67 -7.94 11.82
C PHE A 84 -5.67 -6.79 11.93
N MET A 85 -6.91 -6.98 11.48
CA MET A 85 -7.94 -5.94 11.51
C MET A 85 -8.29 -5.49 12.94
N LYS A 86 -8.23 -6.40 13.91
CA LYS A 86 -8.44 -6.06 15.33
C LYS A 86 -7.38 -5.09 15.87
N TYR A 87 -6.16 -5.15 15.35
CA TYR A 87 -5.03 -4.36 15.84
C TYR A 87 -4.50 -3.32 14.84
N ALA A 88 -5.10 -3.21 13.66
CA ALA A 88 -4.64 -2.32 12.59
C ALA A 88 -4.46 -0.86 13.06
N GLU A 89 -5.37 -0.34 13.88
CA GLU A 89 -5.28 1.01 14.44
C GLU A 89 -4.15 1.19 15.49
N SER A 90 -3.58 0.08 15.94
CA SER A 90 -2.49 0.03 16.90
C SER A 90 -1.14 -0.20 16.26
N ILE A 91 -1.10 -0.43 14.94
CA ILE A 91 0.12 -0.50 14.15
C ILE A 91 0.45 0.91 13.66
N MET A 92 1.65 1.37 13.98
CA MET A 92 2.17 2.66 13.56
C MET A 92 3.33 2.44 12.59
N MET A 93 3.35 3.20 11.49
CA MET A 93 4.54 3.34 10.67
C MET A 93 5.23 4.66 11.01
N LYS A 94 6.53 4.60 11.28
CA LYS A 94 7.38 5.75 11.56
C LYS A 94 8.42 5.88 10.46
N LEU A 95 8.28 6.94 9.67
CA LEU A 95 9.29 7.40 8.73
C LEU A 95 10.17 8.44 9.44
N THR A 96 11.46 8.13 9.56
CA THR A 96 12.42 9.04 10.18
C THR A 96 13.40 9.52 9.13
N PHE A 97 13.74 10.81 9.19
CA PHE A 97 14.69 11.45 8.29
C PHE A 97 15.92 11.87 9.07
N SER A 98 17.08 11.77 8.43
CA SER A 98 18.32 12.36 8.90
C SER A 98 18.98 13.13 7.77
N THR A 99 19.53 14.30 8.09
CA THR A 99 20.30 15.08 7.12
C THR A 99 21.71 14.52 7.04
N VAL A 100 22.11 14.09 5.84
CA VAL A 100 23.44 13.57 5.55
C VAL A 100 24.39 14.71 5.22
N GLN A 101 23.96 15.60 4.33
CA GLN A 101 24.77 16.74 3.89
C GLN A 101 23.90 17.95 3.59
N ILE A 102 24.43 19.15 3.85
CA ILE A 102 23.87 20.41 3.39
C ILE A 102 24.95 21.12 2.57
N GLN A 103 24.60 21.53 1.36
CA GLN A 103 25.44 22.36 0.51
C GLN A 103 24.70 23.66 0.21
N GLN A 104 25.44 24.76 0.15
CA GLN A 104 24.91 26.06 -0.26
C GLN A 104 25.73 26.60 -1.41
N HIS A 105 25.05 27.11 -2.44
CA HIS A 105 25.66 27.93 -3.47
C HIS A 105 24.76 29.14 -3.76
N GLU A 106 25.29 30.35 -3.55
CA GLU A 106 24.53 31.60 -3.56
C GLU A 106 23.28 31.51 -2.67
N ASN A 107 22.08 31.59 -3.27
CA ASN A 107 20.78 31.53 -2.61
C ASN A 107 20.12 30.15 -2.72
N ILE A 108 20.87 29.11 -3.13
CA ILE A 108 20.38 27.74 -3.28
C ILE A 108 20.96 26.87 -2.16
N PHE A 109 20.07 26.16 -1.47
CA PHE A 109 20.42 25.12 -0.51
C PHE A 109 20.03 23.76 -1.07
N ILE A 110 20.99 22.83 -1.08
CA ILE A 110 20.77 21.43 -1.43
C ILE A 110 20.98 20.62 -0.16
N PHE A 111 20.01 19.80 0.20
CA PHE A 111 20.11 18.89 1.33
C PHE A 111 19.98 17.45 0.83
N GLU A 112 20.92 16.62 1.27
CA GLU A 112 20.86 15.18 1.11
C GLU A 112 20.32 14.57 2.40
N THR A 113 19.32 13.71 2.28
CA THR A 113 18.68 13.05 3.42
C THR A 113 18.70 11.55 3.27
N ALA A 114 19.03 10.86 4.37
CA ALA A 114 18.75 9.45 4.52
C ALA A 114 17.42 9.30 5.27
N TYR A 115 16.63 8.31 4.90
CA TYR A 115 15.39 7.98 5.59
C TYR A 115 15.35 6.49 5.93
N TRP A 116 14.62 6.17 7.00
CA TRP A 116 14.29 4.80 7.34
C TRP A 116 12.83 4.71 7.75
N LEU A 117 12.18 3.64 7.29
CA LEU A 117 10.83 3.27 7.68
C LEU A 117 10.93 2.20 8.76
N SER A 118 10.17 2.35 9.83
CA SER A 118 10.05 1.38 10.92
C SER A 118 8.58 1.21 11.28
N ASN A 119 8.19 0.02 11.70
CA ASN A 119 6.89 -0.25 12.29
C ASN A 119 7.00 -0.20 13.83
N ALA A 120 5.89 0.13 14.50
CA ALA A 120 5.78 0.09 15.95
C ALA A 120 4.35 -0.30 16.34
N ILE A 121 4.21 -1.17 17.34
CA ILE A 121 2.91 -1.55 17.90
C ILE A 121 2.68 -0.72 19.16
N LYS A 122 1.55 -0.02 19.22
CA LYS A 122 1.20 0.87 20.33
C LYS A 122 1.00 0.12 21.65
N TYR A 123 0.47 -1.10 21.58
CA TYR A 123 0.32 -1.96 22.75
C TYR A 123 1.64 -2.68 23.04
N ASN A 124 2.10 -2.58 24.27
CA ASN A 124 3.23 -3.36 24.77
C ASN A 124 2.74 -4.73 25.26
N GLN A 125 3.68 -5.57 25.72
CA GLN A 125 3.41 -6.93 26.23
C GLN A 125 2.49 -6.97 27.47
N ASP A 126 2.18 -5.83 28.08
CA ASP A 126 1.27 -5.77 29.23
C ASP A 126 -0.21 -5.78 28.79
N TYR A 127 -0.50 -5.48 27.51
CA TYR A 127 -1.86 -5.46 26.94
C TYR A 127 -2.10 -6.55 25.89
N LEU A 128 -1.05 -7.17 25.38
CA LEU A 128 -1.10 -8.27 24.41
C LEU A 128 -0.35 -9.47 24.96
N ASP A 129 -0.91 -10.66 24.78
CA ASP A 129 -0.15 -11.87 25.01
C ASP A 129 1.07 -11.93 24.07
N ILE A 130 2.13 -12.58 24.53
CA ILE A 130 3.43 -12.62 23.84
C ILE A 130 3.28 -13.19 22.41
N CYS A 131 2.40 -14.17 22.22
CA CYS A 131 2.17 -14.78 20.91
C CYS A 131 1.52 -13.79 19.94
N THR A 132 0.47 -13.07 20.37
CA THR A 132 -0.17 -12.03 19.55
C THR A 132 0.79 -10.88 19.25
N TYR A 133 1.59 -10.46 20.23
CA TYR A 133 2.58 -9.40 20.04
C TYR A 133 3.64 -9.78 18.99
N GLN A 134 4.21 -10.99 19.09
CA GLN A 134 5.17 -11.50 18.11
C GLN A 134 4.56 -11.70 16.72
N ARG A 135 3.30 -12.17 16.65
CA ARG A 135 2.58 -12.31 15.37
C ARG A 135 2.36 -10.97 14.65
N LEU A 136 2.17 -9.87 15.39
CA LEU A 136 2.01 -8.53 14.81
C LEU A 136 3.35 -7.84 14.44
N GLN A 137 4.48 -8.40 14.88
CA GLN A 137 5.82 -7.87 14.56
C GLN A 137 6.42 -8.47 13.28
N LYS A 138 5.91 -9.63 12.83
CA LYS A 138 6.21 -10.19 11.52
C LYS A 138 5.56 -9.33 10.44
#